data_AF-A0A2U2EE12-F1
#
_entry.id   AF-A0A2U2EE12-F1
#
_cell.length_a   1.000
_cell.length_b   1.000
_cell.length_c   1.000
_cell.angle_alpha   90.00
_cell.angle_beta   90.00
_cell.angle_gamma   90.00
#
_symmetry.space_group_name_H-M   'P 1'
#
loop_
_entity.id
_entity.type
_entity.pdbx_description
1 polymer ?
#
loop_
_entity_poly.entity_id
_entity_poly.type
_entity_poly.pdbx_seq_one_letter_code
_entity_poly.pdbx_strand_id
1 'polypeptide(L)'
;MVIIIRHFLVDSENVNDNWLMLFDMADEDDEIIVFYTKKSPHMSYMSVIRLMENNSINVRFEECYEGTNALDFQLVSYMGYLMGRNDTHSESNSSATPIVTDAADVSAASCADEYIIMSNDTGYDPAVRFWKDKGYAVRRFNVNFCKQAVQRRKNIKYQVVADIPFKEDNTNTNIDTNIDTDNDNDAITAKSYNLNELFDGNHSSYTDNEPLSDELAAND
;
A
#
# COMPACT_ATOMS: atom_id res chain seq x y z
N MET A 1 10.34 -21.38 8.63
CA MET A 1 10.82 -20.01 8.33
C MET A 1 10.00 -19.08 9.20
N VAL A 2 10.63 -18.21 9.98
CA VAL A 2 9.90 -17.19 10.72
C VAL A 2 9.43 -16.16 9.71
N ILE A 3 8.12 -16.00 9.55
CA ILE A 3 7.52 -15.00 8.68
C ILE A 3 7.26 -13.77 9.56
N ILE A 4 7.81 -12.63 9.17
CA ILE A 4 7.54 -11.35 9.81
C ILE A 4 6.41 -10.71 9.00
N ILE A 5 5.25 -10.52 9.61
CA ILE A 5 4.13 -9.86 8.94
C ILE A 5 4.25 -8.35 9.16
N ARG A 6 4.11 -7.58 8.08
CA ARG A 6 4.01 -6.11 8.18
C ARG A 6 2.55 -5.68 8.20
N HIS A 7 2.19 -4.92 9.23
CA HIS A 7 0.89 -4.28 9.38
C HIS A 7 1.01 -2.82 8.97
N PHE A 8 0.46 -2.47 7.80
CA PHE A 8 0.39 -1.09 7.32
C PHE A 8 -0.91 -0.43 7.80
N LEU A 9 -0.79 0.47 8.77
CA LEU A 9 -1.90 1.28 9.29
C LEU A 9 -1.95 2.60 8.52
N VAL A 10 -2.94 2.75 7.65
CA VAL A 10 -3.05 3.87 6.72
C VAL A 10 -4.00 4.94 7.25
N ASP A 11 -3.47 6.16 7.37
CA ASP A 11 -4.22 7.37 7.66
C ASP A 11 -4.70 8.01 6.36
N SER A 12 -5.88 7.58 5.88
CA SER A 12 -6.37 7.99 4.57
C SER A 12 -6.73 9.48 4.47
N GLU A 13 -7.05 10.15 5.58
CA GLU A 13 -7.27 11.60 5.58
C GLU A 13 -6.00 12.34 5.17
N ASN A 14 -4.85 11.86 5.63
CA ASN A 14 -3.58 12.52 5.41
C ASN A 14 -2.86 12.10 4.12
N VAL A 15 -3.08 10.86 3.67
CA VAL A 15 -2.40 10.33 2.47
C VAL A 15 -3.28 10.19 1.23
N ASN A 16 -4.59 10.41 1.33
CA ASN A 16 -5.55 10.18 0.24
C ASN A 16 -5.43 8.74 -0.30
N ASP A 17 -5.44 8.50 -1.61
CA ASP A 17 -5.28 7.21 -2.27
C ASP A 17 -3.81 6.87 -2.57
N ASN A 18 -2.85 7.70 -2.14
CA ASN A 18 -1.42 7.46 -2.36
C ASN A 18 -0.95 6.16 -1.69
N TRP A 19 -1.62 5.68 -0.64
CA TRP A 19 -1.27 4.40 -0.01
C TRP A 19 -1.36 3.19 -0.96
N LEU A 20 -2.05 3.28 -2.11
CA LEU A 20 -2.05 2.20 -3.10
C LEU A 20 -0.66 1.87 -3.64
N MET A 21 0.32 2.76 -3.47
CA MET A 21 1.71 2.46 -3.79
C MET A 21 2.31 1.39 -2.86
N LEU A 22 1.66 1.09 -1.73
CA LEU A 22 2.02 -0.03 -0.86
C LEU A 22 1.86 -1.38 -1.57
N PHE A 23 1.03 -1.50 -2.61
CA PHE A 23 0.94 -2.74 -3.40
C PHE A 23 2.26 -3.07 -4.13
N ASP A 24 3.11 -2.08 -4.38
CA ASP A 24 4.45 -2.31 -4.96
C ASP A 24 5.50 -2.63 -3.87
N MET A 25 5.13 -2.52 -2.59
CA MET A 25 6.03 -2.59 -1.43
C MET A 25 5.75 -3.75 -0.46
N ALA A 26 4.48 -4.11 -0.30
CA ALA A 26 4.00 -5.18 0.56
C ALA A 26 4.20 -6.55 -0.11
N ASP A 27 4.37 -7.56 0.72
CA ASP A 27 4.42 -8.97 0.33
C ASP A 27 3.05 -9.64 0.59
N GLU A 28 2.86 -10.89 0.17
CA GLU A 28 1.57 -11.59 0.24
C GLU A 28 1.05 -11.84 1.66
N ASP A 29 1.96 -11.98 2.63
CA ASP A 29 1.63 -12.19 4.04
C ASP A 29 1.31 -10.87 4.77
N ASP A 30 1.62 -9.71 4.17
CA ASP A 30 1.40 -8.41 4.79
C ASP A 30 -0.08 -8.00 4.79
N GLU A 31 -0.41 -7.11 5.71
CA GLU A 31 -1.76 -6.57 5.87
C GLU A 31 -1.78 -5.06 5.72
N ILE A 32 -2.77 -4.54 5.00
CA ILE A 32 -3.03 -3.10 4.87
C ILE A 32 -4.37 -2.80 5.53
N ILE A 33 -4.37 -1.95 6.56
CA ILE A 33 -5.56 -1.50 7.28
C ILE A 33 -5.75 -0.01 6.99
N VAL A 34 -6.80 0.31 6.24
CA VAL A 34 -7.13 1.66 5.81
C VAL A 34 -8.17 2.27 6.74
N PHE A 35 -7.72 3.20 7.57
CA PHE A 35 -8.59 3.98 8.46
C PHE A 35 -9.16 5.15 7.67
N TYR A 36 -10.49 5.29 7.66
CA TYR A 36 -11.16 6.34 6.91
C TYR A 36 -12.31 6.99 7.69
N THR A 37 -12.61 8.24 7.37
CA THR A 37 -13.81 8.95 7.82
C THR A 37 -14.54 9.51 6.60
N LYS A 38 -15.64 10.25 6.83
CA LYS A 38 -16.31 11.04 5.78
C LYS A 38 -15.44 12.17 5.20
N LYS A 39 -14.37 12.58 5.91
CA LYS A 39 -13.42 13.59 5.43
C LYS A 39 -12.30 13.00 4.59
N SER A 40 -12.11 11.68 4.65
CA SER A 40 -11.13 10.99 3.80
C SER A 40 -11.45 11.30 2.34
N PRO A 41 -10.47 11.78 1.56
CA PRO A 41 -10.72 12.16 0.18
C PRO A 41 -11.21 10.97 -0.66
N HIS A 42 -11.98 11.27 -1.71
CA HIS A 42 -12.45 10.25 -2.63
C HIS A 42 -11.30 9.65 -3.44
N MET A 43 -11.38 8.34 -3.62
CA MET A 43 -10.48 7.58 -4.48
C MET A 43 -10.81 7.83 -5.96
N SER A 44 -9.79 8.03 -6.81
CA SER A 44 -10.00 8.13 -8.26
C SER A 44 -10.45 6.78 -8.87
N TYR A 45 -11.11 6.79 -10.02
CA TYR A 45 -11.45 5.53 -10.72
C TYR A 45 -10.23 4.65 -11.02
N MET A 46 -9.09 5.27 -11.37
CA MET A 46 -7.85 4.54 -11.60
C MET A 46 -7.38 3.81 -10.33
N SER A 47 -7.49 4.49 -9.20
CA SER A 47 -7.16 3.95 -7.88
C SER A 47 -8.12 2.82 -7.47
N VAL A 48 -9.41 2.94 -7.81
CA VAL A 48 -10.40 1.86 -7.59
C VAL A 48 -10.09 0.63 -8.45
N ILE A 49 -9.76 0.83 -9.73
CA ILE A 49 -9.36 -0.28 -10.63
C ILE A 49 -8.14 -1.00 -10.03
N ARG A 50 -7.12 -0.24 -9.64
CA ARG A 50 -5.91 -0.81 -9.02
C ARG A 50 -6.21 -1.57 -7.72
N LEU A 51 -7.14 -1.08 -6.91
CA LEU A 51 -7.61 -1.77 -5.70
C LEU A 51 -8.32 -3.09 -6.04
N MET A 52 -9.18 -3.11 -7.05
CA MET A 52 -9.92 -4.30 -7.48
C MET A 52 -9.02 -5.35 -8.15
N GLU A 53 -7.93 -4.92 -8.80
CA GLU A 53 -6.94 -5.80 -9.41
C GLU A 53 -5.98 -6.41 -8.37
N ASN A 54 -5.89 -5.85 -7.16
CA ASN A 54 -5.12 -6.45 -6.07
C ASN A 54 -5.80 -7.73 -5.56
N ASN A 55 -5.13 -8.86 -5.74
CA ASN A 55 -5.59 -10.18 -5.30
C ASN A 55 -4.61 -10.87 -4.34
N SER A 56 -3.48 -10.24 -4.04
CA SER A 56 -2.36 -10.87 -3.34
C SER A 56 -2.17 -10.34 -1.91
N ILE A 57 -2.58 -9.10 -1.64
CA ILE A 57 -2.37 -8.44 -0.34
C ILE A 57 -3.71 -8.29 0.37
N ASN A 58 -3.75 -8.62 1.66
CA ASN A 58 -4.93 -8.44 2.49
C ASN A 58 -5.19 -6.94 2.77
N VAL A 59 -6.32 -6.42 2.31
CA VAL A 59 -6.73 -5.01 2.54
C VAL A 59 -8.02 -4.99 3.37
N ARG A 60 -7.98 -4.29 4.51
CA ARG A 60 -9.13 -4.04 5.38
C ARG A 60 -9.43 -2.55 5.45
N PHE A 61 -10.71 -2.21 5.54
CA PHE A 61 -11.17 -0.83 5.69
C PHE A 61 -11.85 -0.68 7.06
N GLU A 62 -11.39 0.30 7.84
CA GLU A 62 -11.87 0.58 9.20
C GLU A 62 -12.46 1.99 9.26
N GLU A 63 -13.78 2.08 9.36
CA GLU A 63 -14.47 3.36 9.52
C GLU A 63 -14.20 3.92 10.92
N CYS A 64 -13.69 5.16 10.96
CA CYS A 64 -13.40 5.87 12.20
C CYS A 64 -14.58 6.74 12.63
N TYR A 65 -14.75 6.86 13.94
CA TYR A 65 -15.68 7.79 14.55
C TYR A 65 -15.27 9.23 14.23
N GLU A 66 -16.25 10.12 14.15
CA GLU A 66 -16.01 11.54 13.89
C GLU A 66 -15.52 12.27 15.15
N GLY A 67 -14.51 13.11 14.98
CA GLY A 67 -13.97 13.96 16.05
C GLY A 67 -12.63 14.56 15.65
N THR A 68 -12.16 15.56 16.39
CA THR A 68 -10.80 16.09 16.21
C THR A 68 -9.80 14.99 16.56
N ASN A 69 -8.98 14.61 15.59
CA ASN A 69 -7.95 13.57 15.71
C ASN A 69 -8.50 12.18 16.12
N ALA A 70 -9.79 11.93 15.88
CA ALA A 70 -10.42 10.66 16.25
C ALA A 70 -9.82 9.49 15.46
N LEU A 71 -9.54 9.70 14.17
CA LEU A 71 -8.83 8.75 13.33
C LEU A 71 -7.46 8.43 13.93
N ASP A 72 -6.66 9.45 14.29
CA ASP A 72 -5.32 9.24 14.84
C ASP A 72 -5.35 8.43 16.13
N PHE A 73 -6.30 8.75 17.00
CA PHE A 73 -6.50 8.02 18.24
C PHE A 73 -6.90 6.56 17.99
N GLN A 74 -7.84 6.32 17.08
CA GLN A 74 -8.28 4.96 16.74
C GLN A 74 -7.18 4.15 16.07
N LEU A 75 -6.40 4.76 15.17
CA LEU A 75 -5.30 4.10 14.48
C LEU A 75 -4.24 3.63 15.49
N VAL A 76 -3.78 4.52 16.38
CA VAL A 76 -2.77 4.15 17.40
C VAL A 76 -3.34 3.14 18.40
N SER A 77 -4.63 3.24 18.74
CA SER A 77 -5.31 2.26 19.62
C SER A 77 -5.41 0.88 18.97
N TYR A 78 -5.75 0.83 17.69
CA TYR A 78 -5.82 -0.41 16.91
C TYR A 78 -4.44 -1.05 16.74
N MET A 79 -3.40 -0.24 16.53
CA MET A 79 -2.01 -0.72 16.52
C MET A 79 -1.66 -1.44 17.84
N GLY A 80 -2.00 -0.83 18.99
CA GLY A 80 -1.82 -1.46 20.29
C GLY A 80 -2.64 -2.75 20.47
N TYR A 81 -3.87 -2.78 19.93
CA TYR A 81 -4.70 -4.00 19.91
C TYR A 81 -4.05 -5.14 19.10
N LEU A 82 -3.50 -4.85 17.92
CA LEU A 82 -2.80 -5.84 17.10
C LEU A 82 -1.58 -6.41 17.83
N MET A 83 -0.80 -5.55 18.49
CA MET A 83 0.34 -5.98 19.32
C MET A 83 -0.10 -6.93 20.43
N GLY A 84 -1.12 -6.56 21.20
CA GLY A 84 -1.63 -7.42 22.27
C GLY A 84 -2.20 -8.75 21.79
N ARG A 85 -2.84 -8.77 20.61
CA ARG A 85 -3.34 -10.03 20.02
C ARG A 85 -2.20 -10.95 19.59
N ASN A 86 -1.15 -10.40 19.00
CA ASN A 86 -0.02 -11.17 18.49
C ASN A 86 0.84 -11.75 19.63
N ASP A 87 0.98 -11.01 20.73
CA ASP A 87 1.71 -11.50 21.92
C ASP A 87 1.01 -12.74 22.54
N THR A 88 -0.32 -12.79 22.54
CA THR A 88 -1.09 -13.93 23.12
C THR A 88 -1.02 -15.23 22.31
N HIS A 89 -0.70 -15.19 21.02
CA HIS A 89 -0.53 -16.41 20.21
C HIS A 89 0.81 -17.13 20.45
N SER A 90 1.74 -16.49 21.17
CA SER A 90 3.01 -17.10 21.56
C SER A 90 2.91 -18.01 22.81
N GLU A 91 1.83 -17.93 23.59
CA GLU A 91 1.70 -18.69 24.86
C GLU A 91 0.79 -19.92 24.79
N SER A 92 0.06 -20.17 23.69
CA SER A 92 -0.92 -21.28 23.65
C SER A 92 -0.33 -22.68 23.37
N ASN A 93 0.98 -22.87 23.50
CA ASN A 93 1.66 -24.18 23.41
C ASN A 93 2.54 -24.50 24.63
N SER A 94 2.29 -23.91 25.80
CA SER A 94 3.04 -24.23 27.02
C SER A 94 2.14 -24.23 28.23
N SER A 95 1.48 -25.36 28.46
CA SER A 95 0.96 -25.65 29.79
C SER A 95 2.13 -25.77 30.77
N ALA A 96 1.97 -25.12 31.92
CA ALA A 96 2.62 -25.38 33.21
C ALA A 96 3.81 -24.49 33.63
N THR A 97 3.51 -23.75 34.72
CA THR A 97 4.38 -23.27 35.82
C THR A 97 5.27 -22.04 35.60
N PRO A 98 5.19 -21.02 36.49
CA PRO A 98 6.16 -19.93 36.51
C PRO A 98 7.41 -20.39 37.26
N ILE A 99 8.47 -20.69 36.51
CA ILE A 99 9.83 -20.83 37.07
C ILE A 99 10.61 -19.59 36.67
N VAL A 100 11.01 -18.83 37.69
CA VAL A 100 12.01 -17.77 37.62
C VAL A 100 13.32 -18.31 37.07
N THR A 101 13.88 -17.72 36.01
CA THR A 101 15.32 -17.78 35.75
C THR A 101 15.83 -16.52 35.07
N ASP A 102 16.96 -16.06 35.61
CA ASP A 102 17.80 -14.95 35.18
C ASP A 102 18.32 -15.03 33.74
N ALA A 103 18.76 -13.85 33.30
CA ALA A 103 19.54 -13.51 32.12
C ALA A 103 20.35 -14.63 31.45
N ALA A 104 20.12 -14.79 30.14
CA ALA A 104 21.10 -14.89 29.05
C ALA A 104 20.55 -15.78 27.93
N ASP A 105 19.82 -15.18 26.99
CA ASP A 105 19.77 -15.74 25.64
C ASP A 105 19.75 -14.62 24.60
N VAL A 106 20.89 -14.49 23.92
CA VAL A 106 21.12 -13.56 22.82
C VAL A 106 21.05 -14.38 21.54
N SER A 107 19.85 -14.58 20.99
CA SER A 107 19.59 -14.72 19.53
C SER A 107 18.14 -15.11 19.20
N ALA A 108 17.13 -14.54 19.88
CA ALA A 108 15.80 -14.51 19.29
C ALA A 108 15.80 -13.43 18.20
N ALA A 109 16.21 -13.80 16.98
CA ALA A 109 15.93 -12.99 15.80
C ALA A 109 14.43 -12.68 15.82
N SER A 110 14.10 -11.42 16.06
CA SER A 110 12.76 -10.90 16.27
C SER A 110 11.74 -11.55 15.33
N CYS A 111 10.99 -12.52 15.85
CA CYS A 111 9.79 -13.11 15.26
C CYS A 111 8.57 -12.19 15.44
N ALA A 112 8.81 -10.93 15.83
CA ALA A 112 7.76 -9.96 16.03
C ALA A 112 7.42 -9.29 14.71
N ASP A 113 6.12 -9.18 14.47
CA ASP A 113 5.54 -8.39 13.41
C ASP A 113 6.01 -6.93 13.44
N GLU A 114 5.92 -6.29 12.28
CA GLU A 114 6.30 -4.91 12.10
C GLU A 114 5.08 -4.04 11.85
N TYR A 115 5.02 -2.88 12.49
CA TYR A 115 3.88 -1.96 12.41
C TYR A 115 4.31 -0.67 11.71
N ILE A 116 3.69 -0.37 10.56
CA ILE A 116 4.02 0.81 9.76
C ILE A 116 2.80 1.73 9.70
N ILE A 117 2.92 2.91 10.27
CA ILE A 117 1.93 3.99 10.09
C ILE A 117 2.22 4.69 8.75
N MET A 118 1.27 4.70 7.83
CA MET A 118 1.37 5.44 6.57
C MET A 118 0.63 6.78 6.72
N SER A 119 1.36 7.82 7.09
CA SER A 119 0.87 9.19 7.27
C SER A 119 1.99 10.22 7.07
N ASN A 120 1.67 11.36 6.45
CA ASN A 120 2.54 12.54 6.47
C ASN A 120 2.46 13.32 7.80
N ASP A 121 1.47 13.06 8.67
CA ASP A 121 1.36 13.75 9.95
C ASP A 121 2.47 13.33 10.94
N THR A 122 3.23 14.32 11.40
CA THR A 122 4.25 14.18 12.45
C THR A 122 3.64 13.94 13.84
N GLY A 123 2.33 14.16 14.01
CA GLY A 123 1.58 13.87 15.23
C GLY A 123 1.69 12.42 15.72
N TYR A 124 2.02 11.48 14.82
CA TYR A 124 2.26 10.08 15.16
C TYR A 124 3.68 9.78 15.68
N ASP A 125 4.66 10.68 15.50
CA ASP A 125 6.06 10.44 15.89
C ASP A 125 6.23 10.11 17.39
N PRO A 126 5.49 10.74 18.34
CA PRO A 126 5.49 10.33 19.75
C PRO A 126 5.02 8.88 19.97
N ALA A 127 3.98 8.42 19.26
CA ALA A 127 3.48 7.05 19.37
C ALA A 127 4.51 6.05 18.82
N VAL A 128 5.11 6.35 17.67
CA VAL A 128 6.20 5.54 17.09
C VAL A 128 7.36 5.41 18.08
N ARG A 129 7.78 6.52 18.70
CA ARG A 129 8.86 6.51 19.68
C ARG A 129 8.49 5.69 20.91
N PHE A 130 7.28 5.88 21.45
CA PHE A 130 6.80 5.14 22.61
C PHE A 130 6.88 3.63 22.41
N TRP A 131 6.41 3.11 21.28
CA TRP A 131 6.43 1.67 21.00
C TRP A 131 7.81 1.13 20.68
N LYS A 132 8.67 1.92 20.00
CA LYS A 132 10.09 1.57 19.83
C LYS A 132 10.82 1.45 21.16
N ASP A 133 10.57 2.35 22.09
CA ASP A 133 11.18 2.32 23.44
C ASP A 133 10.73 1.07 24.23
N LYS A 134 9.63 0.43 23.83
CA LYS A 134 9.13 -0.84 24.36
C LYS A 134 9.62 -2.08 23.61
N GLY A 135 10.43 -1.92 22.57
CA GLY A 135 11.01 -3.01 21.79
C GLY A 135 10.20 -3.45 20.56
N TYR A 136 9.09 -2.78 20.23
CA TYR A 136 8.32 -3.10 19.03
C TYR A 136 8.92 -2.46 17.77
N ALA A 137 8.89 -3.19 16.66
CA ALA A 137 9.29 -2.70 15.35
C ALA A 137 8.20 -1.78 14.76
N VAL A 138 8.26 -0.49 15.09
CA VAL A 138 7.29 0.51 14.60
C VAL A 138 7.95 1.56 13.73
N ARG A 139 7.33 1.96 12.62
CA ARG A 139 7.81 3.07 11.76
C ARG A 139 6.66 3.94 11.25
N ARG A 140 7.00 5.16 10.81
CA ARG A 140 6.09 6.01 10.02
C ARG A 140 6.65 6.18 8.62
N PHE A 141 5.82 5.90 7.62
CA PHE A 141 6.09 6.21 6.22
C PHE A 141 5.25 7.42 5.83
N ASN A 142 5.93 8.42 5.27
CA ASN A 142 5.24 9.49 4.57
C ASN A 142 5.16 9.15 3.08
N VAL A 143 4.29 9.86 2.35
CA VAL A 143 4.04 9.63 0.93
C VAL A 143 5.32 9.76 0.10
N ASN A 144 6.17 10.73 0.43
CA ASN A 144 7.42 10.96 -0.32
C ASN A 144 8.43 9.82 -0.16
N PHE A 145 8.56 9.30 1.06
CA PHE A 145 9.39 8.13 1.35
C PHE A 145 8.90 6.93 0.55
N CYS A 146 7.59 6.70 0.55
CA CYS A 146 6.95 5.59 -0.13
C CYS A 146 7.14 5.69 -1.66
N LYS A 147 6.96 6.90 -2.24
CA LYS A 147 7.24 7.17 -3.67
C LYS A 147 8.69 6.84 -4.04
N GLN A 148 9.65 7.29 -3.23
CA GLN A 148 11.06 7.01 -3.48
C GLN A 148 11.39 5.52 -3.35
N ALA A 149 10.79 4.81 -2.38
CA ALA A 149 11.00 3.38 -2.20
C ALA A 149 10.48 2.57 -3.40
N VAL A 150 9.29 2.92 -3.92
CA VAL A 150 8.73 2.32 -5.13
C VAL A 150 9.61 2.58 -6.35
N GLN A 151 10.10 3.81 -6.53
CA GLN A 151 11.00 4.15 -7.63
C GLN A 151 12.31 3.35 -7.57
N ARG A 152 12.91 3.20 -6.38
CA ARG A 152 14.13 2.39 -6.20
C ARG A 152 13.89 0.92 -6.56
N ARG A 153 12.77 0.32 -6.12
CA ARG A 153 12.42 -1.07 -6.47
C ARG A 153 12.24 -1.27 -7.98
N LYS A 154 11.57 -0.34 -8.65
CA LYS A 154 11.41 -0.38 -10.12
C LYS A 154 12.78 -0.32 -10.81
N ASN A 155 13.66 0.60 -10.40
CA ASN A 155 15.00 0.72 -11.00
C ASN A 155 15.87 -0.54 -10.78
N ILE A 156 15.76 -1.18 -9.61
CA ILE A 156 16.45 -2.46 -9.34
C ILE A 156 15.90 -3.56 -10.25
N LYS A 157 14.58 -3.67 -10.41
CA LYS A 157 13.96 -4.66 -11.31
C LYS A 157 14.45 -4.48 -12.76
N TYR A 158 14.56 -3.24 -13.23
CA TYR A 158 15.10 -2.96 -14.57
C TYR A 158 16.59 -3.28 -14.71
N GLN A 159 17.43 -2.98 -13.71
CA GLN A 159 18.84 -3.39 -13.73
C GLN A 159 19.01 -4.91 -13.74
N VAL A 160 18.29 -5.62 -12.88
CA VAL A 160 18.36 -7.10 -12.82
C VAL A 160 17.93 -7.75 -14.14
N VAL A 161 16.92 -7.19 -14.83
CA VAL A 161 16.49 -7.66 -16.16
C VAL A 161 17.54 -7.37 -17.24
N ALA A 162 18.22 -6.22 -17.16
CA ALA A 162 19.28 -5.86 -18.11
C ALA A 162 20.56 -6.70 -17.96
N ASP A 163 20.82 -7.24 -16.76
CA ASP A 163 22.01 -8.06 -16.46
C ASP A 163 21.82 -9.56 -16.75
N ILE A 164 20.67 -9.99 -17.28
CA ILE A 164 20.47 -11.38 -17.75
C ILE A 164 21.27 -11.57 -19.05
N PRO A 165 22.23 -12.51 -19.14
CA PRO A 165 22.93 -12.78 -20.38
C PRO A 165 21.93 -13.23 -21.44
N PHE A 166 21.80 -12.44 -22.51
CA PHE A 166 20.98 -12.80 -23.66
C PHE A 166 21.64 -14.02 -24.32
N LYS A 167 21.05 -15.20 -24.12
CA LYS A 167 21.51 -16.41 -24.82
C LYS A 167 20.89 -16.36 -26.21
N GLU A 168 21.69 -16.00 -27.21
CA GLU A 168 21.31 -16.14 -28.62
C GLU A 168 21.20 -17.64 -28.94
N ASP A 169 19.98 -18.17 -28.95
CA ASP A 169 19.72 -19.49 -29.55
C ASP A 169 19.55 -19.30 -31.07
N ASN A 170 20.66 -19.55 -31.79
CA ASN A 170 20.67 -19.79 -33.23
C ASN A 170 20.05 -21.17 -33.51
N THR A 171 18.84 -21.19 -34.06
CA THR A 171 18.36 -22.31 -34.85
C THR A 171 17.75 -21.83 -36.16
N ASN A 172 18.57 -21.91 -37.22
CA ASN A 172 18.13 -21.97 -38.61
C ASN A 172 17.15 -23.14 -38.83
N THR A 173 15.95 -22.85 -39.34
CA THR A 173 15.17 -23.81 -40.14
C THR A 173 14.52 -23.11 -41.32
N ASN A 174 15.03 -23.38 -42.51
CA ASN A 174 14.40 -23.12 -43.81
C ASN A 174 13.06 -23.88 -43.91
N ILE A 175 11.99 -23.19 -44.29
CA ILE A 175 10.87 -23.77 -45.06
C ILE A 175 10.47 -22.73 -46.12
N ASP A 176 10.79 -23.02 -47.38
CA ASP A 176 10.23 -22.39 -48.58
C ASP A 176 8.85 -23.01 -48.87
N THR A 177 7.81 -22.20 -49.06
CA THR A 177 6.80 -22.41 -50.13
C THR A 177 6.10 -21.09 -50.45
N ASN A 178 6.15 -20.77 -51.74
CA ASN A 178 5.66 -19.60 -52.44
C ASN A 178 4.13 -19.68 -52.70
N ILE A 179 3.33 -18.70 -52.25
CA ILE A 179 1.99 -18.37 -52.79
C ILE A 179 1.74 -16.85 -52.61
N ASP A 180 1.64 -16.14 -53.73
CA ASP A 180 1.06 -14.79 -53.88
C ASP A 180 -0.41 -14.77 -53.41
N THR A 181 -0.84 -13.74 -52.68
CA THR A 181 -1.87 -12.76 -53.10
C THR A 181 -2.36 -11.93 -51.91
N ASP A 182 -2.39 -10.61 -52.13
CA ASP A 182 -3.37 -9.63 -51.66
C ASP A 182 -3.47 -9.26 -50.16
N ASN A 183 -2.98 -8.04 -49.92
CA ASN A 183 -3.68 -6.91 -49.31
C ASN A 183 -3.65 -6.73 -47.78
N ASP A 184 -3.54 -5.44 -47.40
CA ASP A 184 -3.66 -4.82 -46.07
C ASP A 184 -2.42 -4.84 -45.15
N ASN A 185 -1.43 -4.05 -45.52
CA ASN A 185 -0.49 -3.39 -44.60
C ASN A 185 -1.01 -1.97 -44.31
N ASP A 186 -1.25 -1.63 -43.06
CA ASP A 186 -0.83 -0.34 -42.49
C ASP A 186 -0.89 -0.34 -40.94
N ALA A 187 0.26 -0.70 -40.38
CA ALA A 187 0.92 -0.16 -39.19
C ALA A 187 0.07 0.38 -38.01
N ILE A 188 -0.08 -0.45 -36.97
CA ILE A 188 -0.22 0.07 -35.59
C ILE A 188 1.18 0.29 -35.03
N THR A 189 1.63 1.55 -35.07
CA THR A 189 2.80 2.01 -34.34
C THR A 189 2.47 2.02 -32.85
N ALA A 190 3.07 1.11 -32.08
CA ALA A 190 3.01 1.16 -30.63
C ALA A 190 3.78 2.40 -30.13
N LYS A 191 3.06 3.46 -29.77
CA LYS A 191 3.62 4.59 -29.03
C LYS A 191 3.83 4.15 -27.58
N SER A 192 5.08 4.11 -27.15
CA SER A 192 5.45 4.01 -25.74
C SER A 192 5.07 5.32 -25.04
N TYR A 193 4.13 5.26 -24.09
CA TYR A 193 3.82 6.41 -23.25
C TYR A 193 4.80 6.49 -22.09
N ASN A 194 5.56 7.59 -22.05
CA ASN A 194 6.44 7.95 -20.92
C ASN A 194 5.57 8.61 -19.84
N LEU A 195 5.31 7.92 -18.74
CA LEU A 195 4.41 8.35 -17.66
C LEU A 195 4.98 9.47 -16.75
N ASN A 196 6.17 9.99 -17.05
CA ASN A 196 6.78 11.05 -16.24
C ASN A 196 6.18 12.45 -16.49
N GLU A 197 5.31 12.63 -17.49
CA GLU A 197 4.71 13.94 -17.81
C GLU A 197 3.29 14.17 -17.24
N LEU A 198 2.73 13.24 -16.44
CA LEU A 198 1.34 13.37 -15.97
C LEU A 198 1.17 14.00 -14.57
N PHE A 199 2.25 14.40 -13.89
CA PHE A 199 2.17 14.92 -12.52
C PHE A 199 2.23 16.45 -12.39
N ASP A 200 2.43 17.18 -13.49
CA ASP A 200 2.39 18.65 -13.47
C ASP A 200 1.18 19.15 -14.26
N GLY A 201 0.05 19.30 -13.56
CA GLY A 201 -1.21 19.73 -14.15
C GLY A 201 -2.13 20.41 -13.15
N ASN A 202 -1.68 21.54 -12.61
CA ASN A 202 -2.54 22.49 -11.90
C ASN A 202 -3.16 23.44 -12.94
N HIS A 203 -4.42 23.23 -13.31
CA HIS A 203 -5.32 24.14 -14.04
C HIS A 203 -6.73 23.53 -13.90
N SER A 204 -7.85 24.21 -13.73
CA SER A 204 -8.23 25.61 -13.52
C SER A 204 -9.74 25.56 -13.26
N SER A 205 -10.21 26.39 -12.33
CA SER A 205 -11.57 26.97 -12.24
C SER A 205 -12.70 26.44 -13.14
N TYR A 206 -13.75 25.91 -12.52
CA TYR A 206 -15.12 26.15 -12.99
C TYR A 206 -15.87 26.94 -11.93
N THR A 207 -16.24 28.17 -12.31
CA THR A 207 -17.13 29.07 -11.60
C THR A 207 -18.59 28.69 -11.83
N ASP A 208 -19.42 29.00 -10.83
CA ASP A 208 -20.85 28.77 -10.67
C ASP A 208 -21.78 29.15 -11.83
N ASN A 209 -22.97 28.51 -11.85
CA ASN A 209 -24.34 28.94 -12.22
C ASN A 209 -25.10 27.66 -12.67
N GLU A 210 -26.24 27.20 -12.13
CA GLU A 210 -27.46 27.82 -11.61
C GLU A 210 -28.24 26.84 -10.69
N PRO A 211 -29.24 27.30 -9.92
CA PRO A 211 -29.96 26.50 -8.92
C PRO A 211 -31.17 25.76 -9.51
N LEU A 212 -31.33 24.47 -9.15
CA LEU A 212 -32.56 23.73 -9.44
C LEU A 212 -33.56 23.93 -8.29
N SER A 213 -34.54 24.78 -8.53
CA SER A 213 -35.74 24.94 -7.70
C SER A 213 -36.66 23.75 -7.87
N ASP A 214 -36.89 22.97 -6.81
CA ASP A 214 -38.06 22.10 -6.71
C ASP A 214 -38.98 22.62 -5.60
N GLU A 215 -40.00 23.32 -6.06
CA GLU A 215 -41.15 23.82 -5.32
C GLU A 215 -42.16 22.66 -5.17
N LEU A 216 -42.13 21.94 -4.05
CA LEU A 216 -43.24 21.05 -3.68
C LEU A 216 -44.25 21.84 -2.85
N ALA A 217 -45.22 22.39 -3.56
CA ALA A 217 -46.43 22.96 -3.02
C ALA A 217 -47.24 21.91 -2.22
N ALA A 218 -47.67 22.32 -1.04
CA ALA A 218 -48.70 21.68 -0.26
C ALA A 218 -50.02 21.62 -1.05
N ASN A 219 -50.75 20.52 -0.90
CA ASN A 219 -52.20 20.48 -1.09
C ASN A 219 -52.81 19.75 0.11
N ASP A 220 -53.96 20.28 0.53
CA ASP A 220 -54.75 20.04 1.74
C ASP A 220 -55.01 18.58 2.14
#